data_AF-A0A4R5A2P9-F1
#
_entry.id   AF-A0A4R5A2P9-F1
#
_cell.length_a   1.000
_cell.length_b   1.000
_cell.length_c   1.000
_cell.angle_alpha   90.00
_cell.angle_beta   90.00
_cell.angle_gamma   90.00
#
_symmetry.space_group_name_H-M   'P 1'
#
loop_
_entity.id
_entity.type
_entity.pdbx_description
1 polymer ?
#
loop_
_entity_poly.entity_id
_entity_poly.type
_entity_poly.pdbx_seq_one_letter_code
_entity_poly.pdbx_strand_id
1 'polypeptide(L)'
;MTDLPTVPDLPTAPGHPTVPDLPTVTDPALYGDGAPYADPAPRPERPPAGSPSAAGDTAVPDRRAEAARAGDPVAAWPCAGCGRPVPQPVRGARTVRYCQDTGGRCERAARETRENARESAGLTGQVAWTWEMVERLEGVADRLAGSLSAELSVSGVERRVADARADAAGHIAIAQRERDASQRQAEVAWQETAAARTRAETAEQDAAAARAEAERTAAERDAAREERREAADAADASAAARLAAESERDRVASREGELLAALETARSELVALHARLSETETIAEGRRVEAAEAQRAAGDLRSAVRDAEAKRGQAVADLDQTQARAREFEQHNWQLSRTVEELRAAVRALTAERDAARTEADRARRRVDALTRLSDGAPQGGPAVDREPLTGVHTLAPMDDPLNRSSYADPLGDPRQRGRNGYHLPNAG
;
A
#
# COMPACT_ATOMS: atom_id res chain seq x y z
N MET A 1 22.91 -29.37 -30.44
CA MET A 1 22.06 -29.58 -29.27
C MET A 1 22.14 -28.27 -28.51
N THR A 2 21.06 -27.50 -28.60
CA THR A 2 21.07 -26.06 -28.37
C THR A 2 19.65 -25.70 -28.03
N ASP A 3 19.32 -25.76 -26.75
CA ASP A 3 17.94 -25.58 -26.28
C ASP A 3 17.55 -24.11 -26.38
N LEU A 4 16.47 -23.86 -27.11
CA LEU A 4 15.89 -22.52 -27.26
C LEU A 4 15.05 -22.20 -26.02
N PRO A 5 15.11 -20.97 -25.48
CA PRO A 5 14.31 -20.58 -24.34
C PRO A 5 12.82 -20.48 -24.73
N THR A 6 11.97 -21.21 -24.00
CA THR A 6 10.51 -21.10 -24.13
C THR A 6 10.05 -19.70 -23.75
N VAL A 7 9.35 -19.03 -24.67
CA VAL A 7 8.69 -17.74 -24.41
C VAL A 7 7.45 -17.99 -23.53
N PRO A 8 7.25 -17.26 -22.41
CA PRO A 8 6.02 -17.35 -21.64
C PRO A 8 4.86 -16.65 -22.36
N ASP A 9 3.67 -17.26 -22.34
CA ASP A 9 2.46 -16.70 -22.94
C ASP A 9 2.06 -15.36 -22.31
N LEU A 10 1.69 -14.40 -23.16
CA LEU A 10 1.14 -13.11 -22.73
C LEU A 10 -0.33 -13.27 -22.30
N PRO A 11 -0.72 -12.81 -21.09
CA PRO A 11 -2.13 -12.79 -20.70
C PRO A 11 -2.93 -11.84 -21.60
N THR A 12 -4.06 -12.32 -22.11
CA THR A 12 -4.99 -11.50 -22.91
C THR A 12 -5.67 -10.45 -22.03
N ALA A 13 -5.94 -9.27 -22.60
CA ALA A 13 -6.24 -8.06 -21.86
C ALA A 13 -7.57 -8.08 -21.07
N PRO A 14 -7.64 -7.38 -19.91
CA PRO A 14 -8.90 -6.85 -19.41
C PRO A 14 -9.36 -5.69 -20.32
N GLY A 15 -10.64 -5.68 -20.70
CA GLY A 15 -11.21 -4.62 -21.52
C GLY A 15 -11.32 -3.28 -20.77
N HIS A 16 -11.35 -2.17 -21.53
CA HIS A 16 -11.65 -0.85 -20.96
C HIS A 16 -13.04 -0.85 -20.28
N PRO A 17 -13.18 -0.27 -19.06
CA PRO A 17 -14.49 0.07 -18.53
C PRO A 17 -15.07 1.21 -19.36
N THR A 18 -16.09 0.91 -20.15
CA THR A 18 -16.94 1.94 -20.76
C THR A 18 -17.69 2.72 -19.69
N VAL A 19 -17.88 4.01 -19.95
CA VAL A 19 -18.60 4.97 -19.10
C VAL A 19 -19.91 4.36 -18.55
N PRO A 20 -20.18 4.43 -17.24
CA PRO A 20 -21.53 4.21 -16.73
C PRO A 20 -22.40 5.40 -17.15
N ASP A 21 -23.34 5.17 -18.06
CA ASP A 21 -24.31 6.20 -18.45
C ASP A 21 -25.05 6.72 -17.22
N LEU A 22 -25.04 8.05 -17.05
CA LEU A 22 -25.83 8.71 -16.02
C LEU A 22 -27.32 8.54 -16.37
N PRO A 23 -28.16 7.99 -15.48
CA PRO A 23 -29.60 7.94 -15.71
C PRO A 23 -30.14 9.37 -15.73
N THR A 24 -30.53 9.84 -16.91
CA THR A 24 -31.13 11.17 -17.09
C THR A 24 -32.41 11.25 -16.27
N VAL A 25 -32.48 12.20 -15.33
CA VAL A 25 -33.72 12.50 -14.61
C VAL A 25 -34.64 13.31 -15.53
N THR A 26 -35.35 12.59 -16.39
CA THR A 26 -36.51 13.10 -17.12
C THR A 26 -37.79 12.71 -16.40
N ASP A 27 -38.53 13.70 -15.90
CA ASP A 27 -40.00 13.61 -15.87
C ASP A 27 -40.50 13.40 -17.30
N PRO A 28 -41.32 12.37 -17.55
CA PRO A 28 -42.61 12.67 -18.19
C PRO A 28 -43.77 11.77 -17.75
N ALA A 29 -44.98 12.18 -18.15
CA ALA A 29 -46.28 11.48 -18.06
C ALA A 29 -46.85 11.30 -16.63
N LEU A 30 -48.04 11.78 -16.28
CA LEU A 30 -49.14 12.41 -17.04
C LEU A 30 -49.76 11.56 -18.17
N TYR A 31 -51.03 11.15 -17.96
CA TYR A 31 -51.87 10.26 -18.77
C TYR A 31 -51.52 8.76 -18.75
N GLY A 32 -52.56 7.95 -18.52
CA GLY A 32 -52.47 6.50 -18.34
C GLY A 32 -53.70 5.95 -17.60
N ASP A 33 -54.86 5.94 -18.24
CA ASP A 33 -56.11 5.42 -17.67
C ASP A 33 -56.01 3.95 -17.24
N GLY A 34 -56.58 3.60 -16.09
CA GLY A 34 -56.44 2.25 -15.52
C GLY A 34 -57.24 1.99 -14.25
N ALA A 35 -58.54 2.31 -14.22
CA ALA A 35 -59.40 2.05 -13.07
C ALA A 35 -59.95 0.61 -13.05
N PRO A 36 -59.69 -0.19 -12.00
CA PRO A 36 -60.57 -1.27 -11.56
C PRO A 36 -61.59 -0.74 -10.54
N TYR A 37 -62.81 -1.29 -10.55
CA TYR A 37 -63.88 -0.92 -9.63
C TYR A 37 -63.50 -1.16 -8.16
N ALA A 38 -63.53 -0.11 -7.33
CA ALA A 38 -63.62 -0.25 -5.88
C ALA A 38 -65.11 -0.36 -5.48
N ASP A 39 -65.53 -1.54 -5.03
CA ASP A 39 -66.93 -1.93 -4.85
C ASP A 39 -67.57 -1.31 -3.58
N PRO A 40 -68.69 -0.56 -3.67
CA PRO A 40 -69.24 0.21 -2.54
C PRO A 40 -70.41 -0.47 -1.80
N ALA A 41 -70.11 -1.46 -0.95
CA ALA A 41 -71.05 -2.12 -0.02
C ALA A 41 -70.28 -2.66 1.22
N PRO A 42 -70.89 -2.88 2.41
CA PRO A 42 -72.32 -3.07 2.69
C PRO A 42 -73.07 -1.82 3.20
N ARG A 43 -74.39 -1.82 2.99
CA ARG A 43 -75.35 -0.99 3.72
C ARG A 43 -75.76 -1.68 5.02
N PRO A 44 -76.17 -0.96 6.08
CA PRO A 44 -76.83 -1.59 7.23
C PRO A 44 -78.10 -2.31 6.79
N GLU A 45 -78.33 -3.51 7.32
CA GLU A 45 -79.48 -4.34 6.94
C GLU A 45 -80.80 -3.71 7.39
N ARG A 46 -81.80 -3.81 6.50
CA ARG A 46 -83.17 -3.37 6.76
C ARG A 46 -83.95 -4.59 7.27
N PRO A 47 -84.62 -4.52 8.44
CA PRO A 47 -85.30 -5.69 9.00
C PRO A 47 -86.41 -6.19 8.06
N PRO A 48 -86.62 -7.52 7.94
CA PRO A 48 -87.58 -8.10 7.03
C PRO A 48 -89.03 -7.79 7.46
N ALA A 49 -89.87 -7.42 6.49
CA ALA A 49 -91.31 -7.27 6.70
C ALA A 49 -91.97 -8.66 6.76
N GLY A 50 -92.13 -9.21 7.98
CA GLY A 50 -92.79 -10.49 8.21
C GLY A 50 -94.31 -10.37 8.27
N SER A 51 -95.02 -10.81 7.23
CA SER A 51 -96.49 -10.97 7.19
C SER A 51 -96.91 -11.84 6.00
N PRO A 52 -98.05 -12.56 6.05
CA PRO A 52 -98.78 -13.06 7.22
C PRO A 52 -99.17 -14.56 7.12
N SER A 53 -99.21 -15.30 8.25
CA SER A 53 -99.85 -16.63 8.38
C SER A 53 -99.86 -17.08 9.85
N ALA A 54 -100.73 -18.00 10.32
CA ALA A 54 -102.07 -18.41 9.87
C ALA A 54 -102.70 -19.35 10.92
N ALA A 55 -104.04 -19.41 10.97
CA ALA A 55 -104.88 -20.39 11.69
C ALA A 55 -104.79 -20.46 13.24
N GLY A 56 -105.81 -21.09 13.86
CA GLY A 56 -106.02 -21.14 15.32
C GLY A 56 -106.76 -19.91 15.86
N ASP A 57 -108.08 -19.75 15.71
CA ASP A 57 -109.16 -20.73 15.49
C ASP A 57 -109.54 -21.58 16.73
N THR A 58 -109.81 -20.88 17.84
CA THR A 58 -110.80 -21.28 18.86
C THR A 58 -111.62 -20.02 19.18
N ALA A 59 -112.92 -19.89 18.94
CA ALA A 59 -114.01 -20.86 18.84
C ALA A 59 -114.39 -21.52 20.18
N VAL A 60 -114.88 -20.72 21.13
CA VAL A 60 -115.72 -21.15 22.28
C VAL A 60 -116.73 -20.03 22.60
N PRO A 61 -117.98 -20.34 23.01
CA PRO A 61 -119.11 -19.60 22.43
C PRO A 61 -119.84 -18.61 23.35
N ASP A 62 -120.58 -17.71 22.69
CA ASP A 62 -121.73 -16.99 23.22
C ASP A 62 -122.67 -17.93 24.00
N ARG A 63 -122.84 -17.64 25.30
CA ARG A 63 -123.71 -18.36 26.22
C ARG A 63 -124.23 -17.44 27.34
N ARG A 64 -125.32 -16.72 27.06
CA ARG A 64 -126.63 -16.94 27.73
C ARG A 64 -127.65 -15.83 27.45
N ALA A 65 -128.32 -15.94 26.31
CA ALA A 65 -129.75 -15.63 26.27
C ALA A 65 -130.52 -16.76 27.01
N GLU A 66 -130.47 -16.77 28.35
CA GLU A 66 -131.12 -17.83 29.15
C GLU A 66 -132.62 -17.54 29.26
N ALA A 67 -133.39 -18.12 28.33
CA ALA A 67 -134.83 -17.93 28.23
C ALA A 67 -135.55 -18.33 29.53
N ALA A 68 -136.30 -17.39 30.10
CA ALA A 68 -137.11 -17.63 31.29
C ALA A 68 -138.18 -18.70 30.99
N ARG A 69 -138.27 -19.70 31.87
CA ARG A 69 -139.23 -20.80 31.73
C ARG A 69 -140.64 -20.30 32.04
N ALA A 70 -141.63 -20.70 31.23
CA ALA A 70 -143.03 -20.49 31.56
C ALA A 70 -143.38 -21.30 32.81
N GLY A 71 -143.73 -20.63 33.92
CA GLY A 71 -144.16 -21.27 35.16
C GLY A 71 -143.76 -20.56 36.46
N ASP A 72 -142.77 -19.66 36.44
CA ASP A 72 -142.37 -18.90 37.64
C ASP A 72 -143.45 -17.85 38.00
N PRO A 73 -143.79 -17.64 39.30
CA PRO A 73 -144.82 -16.71 39.72
C PRO A 73 -144.34 -15.26 39.53
N VAL A 74 -144.71 -14.68 38.39
CA VAL A 74 -144.42 -13.27 38.07
C VAL A 74 -145.01 -12.37 39.15
N ALA A 75 -144.13 -11.73 39.94
CA ALA A 75 -144.54 -10.84 41.01
C ALA A 75 -145.28 -9.63 40.44
N ALA A 76 -146.62 -9.68 40.45
CA ALA A 76 -147.46 -8.62 39.92
C ALA A 76 -147.59 -7.48 40.94
N TRP A 77 -146.98 -6.34 40.65
CA TRP A 77 -147.10 -5.14 41.48
C TRP A 77 -148.26 -4.26 40.96
N PRO A 78 -149.06 -3.62 41.83
CA PRO A 78 -150.10 -2.69 41.38
C PRO A 78 -149.44 -1.48 40.70
N CYS A 79 -149.94 -1.12 39.51
CA CYS A 79 -149.50 0.05 38.75
C CYS A 79 -149.63 1.32 39.58
N ALA A 80 -148.53 2.06 39.74
CA ALA A 80 -148.51 3.28 40.55
C ALA A 80 -149.43 4.41 40.05
N GLY A 81 -150.00 4.29 38.84
CA GLY A 81 -150.99 5.23 38.30
C GLY A 81 -152.45 4.74 38.26
N CYS A 82 -152.73 3.43 38.41
CA CYS A 82 -154.11 2.90 38.27
C CYS A 82 -154.41 1.59 39.02
N GLY A 83 -153.49 1.07 39.84
CA GLY A 83 -153.68 -0.15 40.63
C GLY A 83 -153.65 -1.47 39.86
N ARG A 84 -153.78 -1.47 38.53
CA ARG A 84 -153.74 -2.69 37.69
C ARG A 84 -152.46 -3.51 37.93
N PRO A 85 -152.52 -4.85 38.05
CA PRO A 85 -151.33 -5.68 38.22
C PRO A 85 -150.39 -5.56 37.02
N VAL A 86 -149.14 -5.18 37.27
CA VAL A 86 -148.06 -5.06 36.28
C VAL A 86 -147.06 -6.20 36.48
N PRO A 87 -146.82 -7.04 35.46
CA PRO A 87 -145.84 -8.13 35.56
C PRO A 87 -144.42 -7.55 35.68
N GLN A 88 -143.72 -7.85 36.78
CA GLN A 88 -142.30 -7.48 36.93
C GLN A 88 -141.38 -8.44 36.15
N PRO A 89 -140.34 -7.95 35.47
CA PRO A 89 -139.38 -8.81 34.78
C PRO A 89 -138.55 -9.62 35.79
N VAL A 90 -138.36 -10.91 35.51
CA VAL A 90 -137.70 -11.82 36.45
C VAL A 90 -136.17 -11.66 36.36
N ARG A 91 -135.61 -10.91 37.32
CA ARG A 91 -134.17 -10.61 37.54
C ARG A 91 -133.54 -9.59 36.55
N GLY A 92 -132.68 -8.73 37.08
CA GLY A 92 -131.72 -7.89 36.34
C GLY A 92 -132.28 -6.67 35.58
N ALA A 93 -133.48 -6.75 35.01
CA ALA A 93 -134.12 -5.62 34.33
C ALA A 93 -134.74 -4.62 35.32
N ARG A 94 -134.93 -3.37 34.87
CA ARG A 94 -135.55 -2.29 35.66
C ARG A 94 -136.99 -2.65 36.04
N THR A 95 -137.39 -2.31 37.28
CA THR A 95 -138.75 -2.55 37.77
C THR A 95 -139.76 -1.67 37.03
N VAL A 96 -140.83 -2.30 36.54
CA VAL A 96 -141.83 -1.67 35.67
C VAL A 96 -142.95 -1.11 36.56
N ARG A 97 -142.81 0.15 36.99
CA ARG A 97 -143.74 0.80 37.94
C ARG A 97 -145.12 1.16 37.35
N TYR A 98 -145.28 1.16 36.03
CA TYR A 98 -146.51 1.55 35.33
C TYR A 98 -146.95 0.49 34.31
N CYS A 99 -148.27 0.32 34.11
CA CYS A 99 -148.80 -0.60 33.11
C CYS A 99 -148.50 -0.11 31.68
N GLN A 100 -148.11 -1.04 30.81
CA GLN A 100 -147.97 -0.81 29.36
C GLN A 100 -149.32 -0.85 28.65
N ASP A 101 -150.31 -0.10 29.16
CA ASP A 101 -151.57 0.13 28.46
C ASP A 101 -151.27 0.82 27.11
N THR A 102 -152.04 0.50 26.06
CA THR A 102 -151.81 1.00 24.69
C THR A 102 -151.73 2.53 24.62
N GLY A 103 -150.50 3.04 24.43
CA GLY A 103 -150.17 4.47 24.43
C GLY A 103 -149.62 5.04 25.76
N GLY A 104 -149.22 4.20 26.72
CA GLY A 104 -148.46 4.61 27.92
C GLY A 104 -149.22 5.58 28.86
N ARG A 105 -150.56 5.49 28.90
CA ARG A 105 -151.40 6.51 29.58
C ARG A 105 -151.10 6.67 31.06
N CYS A 106 -150.87 5.59 31.81
CA CYS A 106 -150.60 5.69 33.25
C CYS A 106 -149.20 6.23 33.56
N GLU A 107 -148.20 5.96 32.73
CA GLU A 107 -146.89 6.60 32.83
C GLU A 107 -146.98 8.10 32.50
N ARG A 108 -147.70 8.46 31.43
CA ARG A 108 -147.93 9.87 31.05
C ARG A 108 -148.71 10.64 32.12
N ALA A 109 -149.81 10.08 32.63
CA ALA A 109 -150.58 10.71 33.71
C ALA A 109 -149.76 10.85 35.01
N ALA A 110 -148.92 9.86 35.36
CA ALA A 110 -148.03 9.96 36.52
C ALA A 110 -146.82 10.89 36.28
N ARG A 111 -146.44 11.14 35.03
CA ARG A 111 -145.49 12.20 34.66
C ARG A 111 -146.15 13.58 34.76
N GLU A 112 -147.32 13.76 34.16
CA GLU A 112 -148.13 14.98 34.16
C GLU A 112 -148.53 15.41 35.58
N THR A 113 -148.90 14.46 36.45
CA THR A 113 -149.12 14.72 37.88
C THR A 113 -147.85 15.22 38.58
N ARG A 114 -146.66 14.73 38.19
CA ARG A 114 -145.38 15.23 38.71
C ARG A 114 -144.95 16.56 38.09
N GLU A 115 -145.27 16.83 36.83
CA GLU A 115 -145.09 18.15 36.19
C GLU A 115 -145.98 19.20 36.89
N ASN A 116 -147.28 18.93 37.06
CA ASN A 116 -148.20 19.77 37.85
C ASN A 116 -147.76 19.94 39.31
N ALA A 117 -147.16 18.92 39.93
CA ALA A 117 -146.61 19.04 41.29
C ALA A 117 -145.37 19.95 41.35
N ARG A 118 -144.48 19.91 40.36
CA ARG A 118 -143.33 20.84 40.24
C ARG A 118 -143.80 22.29 40.05
N GLU A 119 -144.85 22.50 39.26
CA GLU A 119 -145.43 23.82 39.00
C GLU A 119 -146.30 24.34 40.17
N SER A 120 -146.59 23.50 41.17
CA SER A 120 -147.32 23.92 42.37
C SER A 120 -146.46 24.82 43.29
N ALA A 121 -146.81 26.11 43.34
CA ALA A 121 -146.13 27.10 44.16
C ALA A 121 -146.36 26.84 45.66
N GLY A 122 -145.35 26.28 46.34
CA GLY A 122 -145.38 26.08 47.78
C GLY A 122 -144.53 24.88 48.24
N LEU A 123 -144.83 24.40 49.45
CA LEU A 123 -144.11 23.27 50.08
C LEU A 123 -144.17 21.99 49.22
N THR A 124 -145.26 21.79 48.46
CA THR A 124 -145.47 20.65 47.56
C THR A 124 -144.47 20.63 46.41
N GLY A 125 -144.21 21.76 45.76
CA GLY A 125 -143.20 21.88 44.71
C GLY A 125 -141.77 21.67 45.23
N GLN A 126 -141.48 22.17 46.44
CA GLN A 126 -140.19 21.91 47.11
C GLN A 126 -140.01 20.41 47.44
N VAL A 127 -141.04 19.74 47.95
CA VAL A 127 -141.02 18.30 48.20
C VAL A 127 -140.90 17.49 46.90
N ALA A 128 -141.59 17.89 45.82
CA ALA A 128 -141.44 17.24 44.51
C ALA A 128 -140.01 17.38 43.95
N TRP A 129 -139.38 18.55 44.12
CA TRP A 129 -138.00 18.78 43.69
C TRP A 129 -136.97 18.02 44.53
N THR A 130 -137.14 17.93 45.86
CA THR A 130 -136.22 17.13 46.69
C THR A 130 -136.37 15.64 46.41
N TRP A 131 -137.57 15.12 46.12
CA TRP A 131 -137.75 13.74 45.64
C TRP A 131 -137.06 13.50 44.29
N GLU A 132 -137.10 14.43 43.34
CA GLU A 132 -136.36 14.28 42.07
C GLU A 132 -134.83 14.32 42.28
N MET A 133 -134.35 15.15 43.21
CA MET A 133 -132.93 15.14 43.58
C MET A 133 -132.53 13.80 44.24
N VAL A 134 -133.41 13.20 45.04
CA VAL A 134 -133.22 11.86 45.61
C VAL A 134 -133.21 10.79 44.51
N GLU A 135 -134.21 10.72 43.61
CA GLU A 135 -134.20 9.77 42.47
C GLU A 135 -132.94 9.94 41.60
N ARG A 136 -132.40 11.17 41.48
CA ARG A 136 -131.16 11.44 40.74
C ARG A 136 -129.90 11.01 41.49
N LEU A 137 -129.86 11.16 42.81
CA LEU A 137 -128.78 10.68 43.67
C LEU A 137 -128.79 9.15 43.77
N GLU A 138 -129.95 8.52 43.92
CA GLU A 138 -130.16 7.07 43.78
C GLU A 138 -129.66 6.60 42.42
N GLY A 139 -130.09 7.25 41.33
CA GLY A 139 -129.61 6.96 39.97
C GLY A 139 -128.14 7.28 39.70
N VAL A 140 -127.40 7.88 40.63
CA VAL A 140 -125.93 7.98 40.62
C VAL A 140 -125.31 6.90 41.51
N ALA A 141 -125.88 6.67 42.70
CA ALA A 141 -125.49 5.61 43.63
C ALA A 141 -125.61 4.22 42.97
N ASP A 142 -126.68 3.93 42.23
CA ASP A 142 -126.87 2.69 41.46
C ASP A 142 -125.80 2.52 40.37
N ARG A 143 -125.35 3.60 39.74
CA ARG A 143 -124.29 3.54 38.71
C ARG A 143 -122.92 3.35 39.34
N LEU A 144 -122.64 4.01 40.48
CA LEU A 144 -121.42 3.81 41.25
C LEU A 144 -121.37 2.42 41.88
N ALA A 145 -122.48 1.94 42.44
CA ALA A 145 -122.64 0.59 42.95
C ALA A 145 -122.55 -0.45 41.82
N GLY A 146 -123.07 -0.14 40.63
CA GLY A 146 -122.93 -0.96 39.42
C GLY A 146 -121.49 -1.06 38.94
N SER A 147 -120.75 0.05 38.83
CA SER A 147 -119.33 0.03 38.45
C SER A 147 -118.46 -0.60 39.53
N LEU A 148 -118.69 -0.27 40.80
CA LEU A 148 -117.98 -0.87 41.94
C LEU A 148 -118.26 -2.38 42.04
N SER A 149 -119.50 -2.82 41.79
CA SER A 149 -119.85 -4.25 41.76
C SER A 149 -119.24 -4.95 40.55
N ALA A 150 -119.17 -4.30 39.38
CA ALA A 150 -118.48 -4.86 38.22
C ALA A 150 -116.97 -5.00 38.49
N GLU A 151 -116.35 -4.00 39.11
CA GLU A 151 -114.92 -3.99 39.44
C GLU A 151 -114.52 -4.92 40.61
N LEU A 152 -115.34 -4.99 41.66
CA LEU A 152 -115.12 -5.85 42.83
C LEU A 152 -115.75 -7.25 42.67
N SER A 153 -116.47 -7.50 41.58
CA SER A 153 -116.86 -8.87 41.20
C SER A 153 -115.61 -9.73 41.00
N VAL A 154 -115.77 -11.04 41.17
CA VAL A 154 -114.70 -12.01 40.93
C VAL A 154 -114.11 -11.82 39.52
N SER A 155 -114.94 -11.64 38.49
CA SER A 155 -114.48 -11.42 37.12
C SER A 155 -113.81 -10.05 36.89
N GLY A 156 -114.19 -9.00 37.63
CA GLY A 156 -113.52 -7.70 37.61
C GLY A 156 -112.13 -7.73 38.26
N VAL A 157 -111.99 -8.48 39.35
CA VAL A 157 -110.70 -8.74 40.01
C VAL A 157 -109.83 -9.67 39.16
N GLU A 158 -110.38 -10.76 38.63
CA GLU A 158 -109.69 -11.68 37.71
C GLU A 158 -109.19 -10.95 36.46
N ARG A 159 -109.98 -10.05 35.88
CA ARG A 159 -109.51 -9.18 34.78
C ARG A 159 -108.33 -8.33 35.20
N ARG A 160 -108.41 -7.59 36.32
CA ARG A 160 -107.28 -6.75 36.77
C ARG A 160 -106.03 -7.56 37.11
N VAL A 161 -106.20 -8.79 37.61
CA VAL A 161 -105.10 -9.74 37.82
C VAL A 161 -104.55 -10.28 36.50
N ALA A 162 -105.37 -10.47 35.46
CA ALA A 162 -104.93 -10.86 34.12
C ALA A 162 -104.18 -9.72 33.41
N ASP A 163 -104.72 -8.50 33.46
CA ASP A 163 -104.10 -7.29 32.92
C ASP A 163 -102.72 -7.06 33.59
N ALA A 164 -102.65 -7.08 34.94
CA ALA A 164 -101.38 -6.95 35.68
C ALA A 164 -100.39 -8.11 35.44
N ARG A 165 -100.88 -9.33 35.14
CA ARG A 165 -100.02 -10.46 34.73
C ARG A 165 -99.49 -10.28 33.31
N ALA A 166 -100.27 -9.68 32.40
CA ALA A 166 -99.82 -9.36 31.06
C ALA A 166 -98.75 -8.26 31.06
N ASP A 167 -98.95 -7.20 31.86
CA ASP A 167 -97.95 -6.14 32.06
C ASP A 167 -96.66 -6.71 32.68
N ALA A 168 -96.77 -7.53 33.73
CA ALA A 168 -95.61 -8.19 34.34
C ALA A 168 -94.86 -9.11 33.36
N ALA A 169 -95.58 -9.89 32.54
CA ALA A 169 -94.98 -10.71 31.48
C ALA A 169 -94.31 -9.84 30.40
N GLY A 170 -94.89 -8.70 30.05
CA GLY A 170 -94.31 -7.71 29.13
C GLY A 170 -92.99 -7.14 29.67
N HIS A 171 -92.95 -6.73 30.94
CA HIS A 171 -91.74 -6.26 31.60
C HIS A 171 -90.66 -7.35 31.70
N ILE A 172 -91.03 -8.59 32.02
CA ILE A 172 -90.09 -9.73 32.03
C ILE A 172 -89.51 -9.97 30.62
N ALA A 173 -90.33 -9.93 29.57
CA ALA A 173 -89.88 -10.09 28.20
C ALA A 173 -88.99 -8.92 27.71
N ILE A 174 -89.18 -7.69 28.22
CA ILE A 174 -88.27 -6.57 27.99
C ILE A 174 -86.93 -6.85 28.68
N ALA A 175 -86.92 -7.12 29.99
CA ALA A 175 -85.70 -7.36 30.77
C ALA A 175 -84.90 -8.58 30.26
N GLN A 176 -85.56 -9.61 29.73
CA GLN A 176 -84.90 -10.73 29.05
C GLN A 176 -84.21 -10.27 27.76
N ARG A 177 -84.91 -9.57 26.86
CA ARG A 177 -84.30 -9.06 25.60
C ARG A 177 -83.15 -8.08 25.86
N GLU A 178 -83.25 -7.24 26.89
CA GLU A 178 -82.17 -6.35 27.32
C GLU A 178 -80.97 -7.13 27.84
N ARG A 179 -81.18 -8.11 28.74
CA ARG A 179 -80.12 -9.01 29.21
C ARG A 179 -79.44 -9.73 28.06
N ASP A 180 -80.20 -10.32 27.15
CA ASP A 180 -79.67 -11.08 26.02
C ASP A 180 -78.89 -10.17 25.06
N ALA A 181 -79.31 -8.90 24.90
CA ALA A 181 -78.57 -7.90 24.14
C ALA A 181 -77.26 -7.51 24.82
N SER A 182 -77.27 -7.27 26.14
CA SER A 182 -76.04 -7.00 26.91
C SER A 182 -75.08 -8.19 26.94
N GLN A 183 -75.59 -9.43 26.96
CA GLN A 183 -74.77 -10.64 26.85
C GLN A 183 -74.07 -10.73 25.49
N ARG A 184 -74.79 -10.55 24.38
CA ARG A 184 -74.18 -10.50 23.04
C ARG A 184 -73.18 -9.34 22.88
N GLN A 185 -73.47 -8.17 23.44
CA GLN A 185 -72.54 -7.03 23.43
C GLN A 185 -71.26 -7.34 24.21
N ALA A 186 -71.37 -8.00 25.37
CA ALA A 186 -70.22 -8.44 26.15
C ALA A 186 -69.41 -9.51 25.39
N GLU A 187 -70.06 -10.50 24.77
CA GLU A 187 -69.41 -11.54 23.97
C GLU A 187 -68.63 -10.96 22.78
N VAL A 188 -69.20 -9.99 22.06
CA VAL A 188 -68.49 -9.26 20.99
C VAL A 188 -67.29 -8.50 21.54
N ALA A 189 -67.43 -7.75 22.65
CA ALA A 189 -66.31 -7.04 23.27
C ALA A 189 -65.20 -7.99 23.76
N TRP A 190 -65.54 -9.18 24.26
CA TRP A 190 -64.56 -10.23 24.60
C TRP A 190 -63.84 -10.78 23.36
N GLN A 191 -64.55 -10.98 22.24
CA GLN A 191 -63.95 -11.43 20.97
C GLN A 191 -63.04 -10.34 20.37
N GLU A 192 -63.47 -9.08 20.36
CA GLU A 192 -62.67 -7.95 19.88
C GLU A 192 -61.40 -7.73 20.72
N THR A 193 -61.50 -7.82 22.06
CA THR A 193 -60.33 -7.68 22.95
C THR A 193 -59.39 -8.87 22.87
N ALA A 194 -59.89 -10.09 22.66
CA ALA A 194 -59.05 -11.25 22.34
C ALA A 194 -58.31 -11.07 21.01
N ALA A 195 -59.02 -10.70 19.94
CA ALA A 195 -58.43 -10.44 18.62
C ALA A 195 -57.50 -9.21 18.60
N ALA A 196 -57.66 -8.26 19.52
CA ALA A 196 -56.70 -7.17 19.74
C ALA A 196 -55.42 -7.67 20.43
N ARG A 197 -55.53 -8.53 21.45
CA ARG A 197 -54.37 -9.13 22.13
C ARG A 197 -53.54 -10.00 21.19
N THR A 198 -54.16 -10.92 20.45
CA THR A 198 -53.42 -11.76 19.49
C THR A 198 -52.69 -10.94 18.43
N ARG A 199 -53.28 -9.83 17.95
CA ARG A 199 -52.59 -8.91 17.01
C ARG A 199 -51.44 -8.14 17.65
N ALA A 200 -51.51 -7.81 18.94
CA ALA A 200 -50.40 -7.21 19.67
C ALA A 200 -49.28 -8.25 19.90
N GLU A 201 -49.63 -9.46 20.33
CA GLU A 201 -48.71 -10.59 20.53
C GLU A 201 -47.95 -10.95 19.25
N THR A 202 -48.62 -10.96 18.07
CA THR A 202 -47.93 -11.16 16.78
C THR A 202 -47.04 -9.98 16.43
N ALA A 203 -47.50 -8.74 16.61
CA ALA A 203 -46.69 -7.55 16.30
C ALA A 203 -45.44 -7.43 17.21
N GLU A 204 -45.53 -7.88 18.45
CA GLU A 204 -44.36 -7.98 19.36
C GLU A 204 -43.39 -9.08 18.92
N GLN A 205 -43.90 -10.23 18.45
CA GLN A 205 -43.06 -11.31 17.89
C GLN A 205 -42.36 -10.87 16.59
N ASP A 206 -43.08 -10.23 15.67
CA ASP A 206 -42.53 -9.69 14.42
C ASP A 206 -41.46 -8.61 14.71
N ALA A 207 -41.73 -7.71 15.66
CA ALA A 207 -40.77 -6.69 16.08
C ALA A 207 -39.54 -7.28 16.78
N ALA A 208 -39.67 -8.38 17.53
CA ALA A 208 -38.55 -9.10 18.13
C ALA A 208 -37.71 -9.83 17.06
N ALA A 209 -38.36 -10.48 16.08
CA ALA A 209 -37.69 -11.15 14.97
C ALA A 209 -36.89 -10.15 14.12
N ALA A 210 -37.49 -9.01 13.76
CA ALA A 210 -36.83 -7.94 13.01
C ALA A 210 -35.64 -7.33 13.75
N ARG A 211 -35.69 -7.19 15.08
CA ARG A 211 -34.55 -6.75 15.90
C ARG A 211 -33.43 -7.78 15.88
N ALA A 212 -33.74 -9.07 16.08
CA ALA A 212 -32.75 -10.13 16.03
C ALA A 212 -32.08 -10.25 14.64
N GLU A 213 -32.78 -9.91 13.56
CA GLU A 213 -32.21 -9.83 12.21
C GLU A 213 -31.33 -8.59 11.99
N ALA A 214 -31.75 -7.43 12.51
CA ALA A 214 -30.93 -6.21 12.52
C ALA A 214 -29.63 -6.38 13.35
N GLU A 215 -29.69 -7.15 14.44
CA GLU A 215 -28.53 -7.51 15.28
C GLU A 215 -27.58 -8.47 14.55
N ARG A 216 -28.09 -9.53 13.89
CA ARG A 216 -27.27 -10.43 13.06
C ARG A 216 -26.58 -9.67 11.93
N THR A 217 -27.33 -8.89 11.15
CA THR A 217 -26.78 -8.11 10.03
C THR A 217 -25.91 -6.93 10.49
N ALA A 218 -25.95 -6.51 11.76
CA ALA A 218 -24.94 -5.64 12.35
C ALA A 218 -23.64 -6.41 12.65
N ALA A 219 -23.73 -7.55 13.35
CA ALA A 219 -22.58 -8.39 13.67
C ALA A 219 -21.83 -8.87 12.42
N GLU A 220 -22.54 -9.28 11.37
CA GLU A 220 -21.97 -9.66 10.06
C GLU A 220 -21.20 -8.51 9.40
N ARG A 221 -21.74 -7.28 9.44
CA ARG A 221 -21.07 -6.09 8.89
C ARG A 221 -19.84 -5.69 9.70
N ASP A 222 -19.87 -5.87 11.02
CA ASP A 222 -18.74 -5.53 11.89
C ASP A 222 -17.63 -6.60 11.83
N ALA A 223 -17.97 -7.89 11.70
CA ALA A 223 -17.02 -8.94 11.34
C ALA A 223 -16.35 -8.65 9.98
N ALA A 224 -17.14 -8.38 8.94
CA ALA A 224 -16.64 -8.03 7.61
C ALA A 224 -15.93 -6.64 7.54
N ARG A 225 -15.96 -5.84 8.62
CA ARG A 225 -15.12 -4.64 8.79
C ARG A 225 -13.77 -4.99 9.41
N GLU A 226 -13.74 -5.92 10.37
CA GLU A 226 -12.50 -6.37 11.00
C GLU A 226 -11.65 -7.21 10.04
N GLU A 227 -12.26 -8.15 9.31
CA GLU A 227 -11.57 -8.90 8.23
C GLU A 227 -10.91 -7.96 7.20
N ARG A 228 -11.52 -6.81 6.91
CA ARG A 228 -10.96 -5.79 6.00
C ARG A 228 -9.82 -4.97 6.62
N ARG A 229 -9.82 -4.80 7.95
CA ARG A 229 -8.71 -4.18 8.69
C ARG A 229 -7.52 -5.13 8.73
N GLU A 230 -7.74 -6.37 9.16
CA GLU A 230 -6.71 -7.42 9.18
C GLU A 230 -6.07 -7.61 7.79
N ALA A 231 -6.89 -7.62 6.72
CA ALA A 231 -6.39 -7.71 5.35
C ALA A 231 -5.61 -6.45 4.90
N ALA A 232 -5.97 -5.25 5.37
CA ALA A 232 -5.24 -4.02 5.09
C ALA A 232 -3.90 -3.97 5.86
N ASP A 233 -3.92 -4.26 7.16
CA ASP A 233 -2.74 -4.32 8.02
C ASP A 233 -1.74 -5.39 7.51
N ALA A 234 -2.24 -6.54 7.03
CA ALA A 234 -1.41 -7.57 6.40
C ALA A 234 -0.83 -7.13 5.04
N ALA A 235 -1.56 -6.33 4.27
CA ALA A 235 -1.06 -5.76 3.01
C ALA A 235 0.01 -4.69 3.25
N ASP A 236 -0.19 -3.79 4.23
CA ASP A 236 0.77 -2.77 4.62
C ASP A 236 2.03 -3.38 5.24
N ALA A 237 1.89 -4.40 6.09
CA ALA A 237 3.03 -5.19 6.60
C ALA A 237 3.81 -5.87 5.46
N SER A 238 3.11 -6.39 4.44
CA SER A 238 3.74 -6.98 3.25
C SER A 238 4.46 -5.94 2.39
N ALA A 239 3.90 -4.73 2.25
CA ALA A 239 4.53 -3.62 1.55
C ALA A 239 5.77 -3.11 2.30
N ALA A 240 5.70 -2.97 3.61
CA ALA A 240 6.84 -2.60 4.46
C ALA A 240 7.96 -3.65 4.40
N ALA A 241 7.62 -4.95 4.43
CA ALA A 241 8.60 -6.03 4.29
C ALA A 241 9.29 -6.01 2.91
N ARG A 242 8.56 -5.68 1.83
CA ARG A 242 9.14 -5.49 0.50
C ARG A 242 10.10 -4.31 0.45
N LEU A 243 9.69 -3.13 0.93
CA LEU A 243 10.55 -1.93 0.97
C LEU A 243 11.81 -2.16 1.82
N ALA A 244 11.71 -2.91 2.93
CA ALA A 244 12.86 -3.31 3.72
C ALA A 244 13.83 -4.22 2.93
N ALA A 245 13.30 -5.23 2.24
CA ALA A 245 14.10 -6.14 1.41
C ALA A 245 14.73 -5.45 0.18
N GLU A 246 14.03 -4.49 -0.42
CA GLU A 246 14.53 -3.63 -1.50
C GLU A 246 15.68 -2.76 -0.95
N SER A 247 15.53 -2.12 0.22
CA SER A 247 16.59 -1.31 0.86
C SER A 247 17.85 -2.10 1.28
N GLU A 248 17.73 -3.39 1.60
CA GLU A 248 18.92 -4.22 1.90
C GLU A 248 19.62 -4.67 0.61
N ARG A 249 18.89 -4.89 -0.49
CA ARG A 249 19.52 -5.11 -1.81
C ARG A 249 20.35 -3.90 -2.24
N ASP A 250 19.85 -2.69 -2.04
CA ASP A 250 20.59 -1.46 -2.35
C ASP A 250 21.88 -1.34 -1.52
N ARG A 251 21.84 -1.70 -0.22
CA ARG A 251 23.04 -1.76 0.64
C ARG A 251 24.04 -2.82 0.18
N VAL A 252 23.57 -3.99 -0.24
CA VAL A 252 24.43 -5.05 -0.80
C VAL A 252 25.07 -4.58 -2.10
N ALA A 253 24.30 -3.99 -3.02
CA ALA A 253 24.81 -3.45 -4.27
C ALA A 253 25.84 -2.32 -4.06
N SER A 254 25.64 -1.44 -3.06
CA SER A 254 26.65 -0.43 -2.66
C SER A 254 27.96 -1.10 -2.22
N ARG A 255 27.88 -2.08 -1.32
CA ARG A 255 29.05 -2.84 -0.83
C ARG A 255 29.75 -3.60 -1.95
N GLU A 256 29.01 -4.19 -2.88
CA GLU A 256 29.57 -4.86 -4.06
C GLU A 256 30.29 -3.86 -4.97
N GLY A 257 29.73 -2.66 -5.19
CA GLY A 257 30.38 -1.56 -5.90
C GLY A 257 31.66 -1.08 -5.22
N GLU A 258 31.64 -0.89 -3.90
CA GLU A 258 32.80 -0.53 -3.08
C GLU A 258 33.92 -1.59 -3.17
N LEU A 259 33.57 -2.88 -3.08
CA LEU A 259 34.51 -4.00 -3.20
C LEU A 259 35.09 -4.12 -4.61
N LEU A 260 34.29 -3.92 -5.65
CA LEU A 260 34.78 -3.91 -7.04
C LEU A 260 35.74 -2.73 -7.30
N ALA A 261 35.43 -1.54 -6.77
CA ALA A 261 36.31 -0.38 -6.85
C ALA A 261 37.64 -0.61 -6.10
N ALA A 262 37.58 -1.24 -4.91
CA ALA A 262 38.78 -1.62 -4.16
C ALA A 262 39.63 -2.67 -4.89
N LEU A 263 39.00 -3.66 -5.54
CA LEU A 263 39.70 -4.68 -6.32
C LEU A 263 40.40 -4.10 -7.57
N GLU A 264 39.74 -3.22 -8.33
CA GLU A 264 40.38 -2.58 -9.49
C GLU A 264 41.47 -1.57 -9.06
N THR A 265 41.31 -0.92 -7.90
CA THR A 265 42.37 -0.11 -7.28
C THR A 265 43.60 -0.97 -6.96
N ALA A 266 43.43 -2.07 -6.21
CA ALA A 266 44.51 -3.00 -5.86
C ALA A 266 45.16 -3.63 -7.10
N ARG A 267 44.37 -3.91 -8.16
CA ARG A 267 44.89 -4.36 -9.47
C ARG A 267 45.78 -3.29 -10.12
N SER A 268 45.36 -2.02 -10.11
CA SER A 268 46.16 -0.91 -10.64
C SER A 268 47.47 -0.72 -9.87
N GLU A 269 47.45 -0.89 -8.55
CA GLU A 269 48.64 -0.88 -7.69
C GLU A 269 49.59 -2.05 -8.02
N LEU A 270 49.06 -3.27 -8.19
CA LEU A 270 49.87 -4.44 -8.59
C LEU A 270 50.52 -4.25 -9.97
N VAL A 271 49.82 -3.65 -10.94
CA VAL A 271 50.39 -3.31 -12.26
C VAL A 271 51.47 -2.24 -12.12
N ALA A 272 51.26 -1.20 -11.31
CA ALA A 272 52.26 -0.16 -11.07
C ALA A 272 53.50 -0.69 -10.32
N LEU A 273 53.33 -1.63 -9.38
CA LEU A 273 54.42 -2.31 -8.70
C LEU A 273 55.20 -3.23 -9.65
N HIS A 274 54.51 -3.95 -10.55
CA HIS A 274 55.17 -4.79 -11.56
C HIS A 274 55.96 -3.96 -12.60
N ALA A 275 55.44 -2.79 -12.99
CA ALA A 275 56.17 -1.85 -13.83
C ALA A 275 57.44 -1.34 -13.13
N ARG A 276 57.35 -0.92 -11.86
CA ARG A 276 58.53 -0.53 -11.05
C ARG A 276 59.51 -1.67 -10.85
N LEU A 277 59.04 -2.91 -10.68
CA LEU A 277 59.90 -4.09 -10.56
C LEU A 277 60.73 -4.25 -11.83
N SER A 278 60.09 -4.32 -13.01
CA SER A 278 60.80 -4.48 -14.29
C SER A 278 61.72 -3.29 -14.64
N GLU A 279 61.38 -2.07 -14.23
CA GLU A 279 62.29 -0.92 -14.27
C GLU A 279 63.54 -1.16 -13.38
N THR A 280 63.37 -1.60 -12.13
CA THR A 280 64.52 -1.90 -11.26
C THR A 280 65.34 -3.11 -11.72
N GLU A 281 64.72 -4.11 -12.34
CA GLU A 281 65.40 -5.27 -12.92
C GLU A 281 66.23 -4.88 -14.16
N THR A 282 65.69 -4.06 -15.06
CA THR A 282 66.43 -3.57 -16.23
C THR A 282 67.57 -2.62 -15.84
N ILE A 283 67.38 -1.78 -14.82
CA ILE A 283 68.47 -0.98 -14.23
C ILE A 283 69.54 -1.89 -13.62
N ALA A 284 69.15 -2.93 -12.86
CA ALA A 284 70.08 -3.86 -12.23
C ALA A 284 70.88 -4.68 -13.27
N GLU A 285 70.26 -5.10 -14.37
CA GLU A 285 70.96 -5.79 -15.47
C GLU A 285 71.91 -4.84 -16.21
N GLY A 286 71.50 -3.57 -16.44
CA GLY A 286 72.40 -2.53 -16.94
C GLY A 286 73.66 -2.38 -16.07
N ARG A 287 73.50 -2.33 -14.74
CA ARG A 287 74.65 -2.29 -13.80
C ARG A 287 75.52 -3.55 -13.84
N ARG A 288 74.95 -4.73 -14.13
CA ARG A 288 75.74 -5.97 -14.33
C ARG A 288 76.57 -5.90 -15.60
N VAL A 289 76.01 -5.40 -16.69
CA VAL A 289 76.74 -5.20 -17.97
C VAL A 289 77.87 -4.19 -17.78
N GLU A 290 77.59 -3.01 -17.21
CA GLU A 290 78.60 -2.00 -16.87
C GLU A 290 79.74 -2.59 -16.01
N ALA A 291 79.41 -3.36 -14.96
CA ALA A 291 80.40 -3.99 -14.09
C ALA A 291 81.25 -5.04 -14.83
N ALA A 292 80.63 -5.83 -15.72
CA ALA A 292 81.33 -6.80 -16.56
C ALA A 292 82.22 -6.14 -17.63
N GLU A 293 81.89 -4.92 -18.08
CA GLU A 293 82.74 -4.10 -18.95
C GLU A 293 83.90 -3.47 -18.19
N ALA A 294 83.66 -2.88 -17.03
CA ALA A 294 84.70 -2.38 -16.13
C ALA A 294 85.68 -3.50 -15.71
N GLN A 295 85.18 -4.70 -15.44
CA GLN A 295 86.02 -5.87 -15.10
C GLN A 295 86.88 -6.33 -16.30
N ARG A 296 86.35 -6.30 -17.52
CA ARG A 296 87.10 -6.55 -18.76
C ARG A 296 88.18 -5.50 -18.97
N ALA A 297 87.82 -4.21 -18.99
CA ALA A 297 88.77 -3.11 -19.13
C ALA A 297 89.87 -3.12 -18.05
N ALA A 298 89.54 -3.47 -16.80
CA ALA A 298 90.54 -3.67 -15.75
C ALA A 298 91.43 -4.91 -16.01
N GLY A 299 90.91 -5.97 -16.62
CA GLY A 299 91.68 -7.11 -17.11
C GLY A 299 92.65 -6.72 -18.24
N ASP A 300 92.19 -5.93 -19.19
CA ASP A 300 92.98 -5.42 -20.32
C ASP A 300 94.09 -4.49 -19.83
N LEU A 301 93.77 -3.52 -18.95
CA LEU A 301 94.76 -2.65 -18.30
C LEU A 301 95.81 -3.45 -17.52
N ARG A 302 95.41 -4.46 -16.74
CA ARG A 302 96.35 -5.37 -16.04
C ARG A 302 97.18 -6.22 -16.99
N SER A 303 96.76 -6.41 -18.24
CA SER A 303 97.51 -7.14 -19.27
C SER A 303 98.50 -6.19 -19.96
N ALA A 304 98.05 -5.01 -20.37
CA ALA A 304 98.90 -3.94 -20.91
C ALA A 304 100.00 -3.49 -19.92
N VAL A 305 99.73 -3.47 -18.61
CA VAL A 305 100.75 -3.23 -17.58
C VAL A 305 101.79 -4.35 -17.55
N ARG A 306 101.38 -5.62 -17.55
CA ARG A 306 102.32 -6.76 -17.61
C ARG A 306 103.14 -6.77 -18.91
N ASP A 307 102.54 -6.41 -20.05
CA ASP A 307 103.24 -6.25 -21.32
C ASP A 307 104.24 -5.08 -21.29
N ALA A 308 103.90 -3.97 -20.63
CA ALA A 308 104.79 -2.84 -20.44
C ALA A 308 105.94 -3.17 -19.48
N GLU A 309 105.68 -3.92 -18.41
CA GLU A 309 106.68 -4.45 -17.49
C GLU A 309 107.62 -5.44 -18.18
N ALA A 310 107.09 -6.34 -19.02
CA ALA A 310 107.87 -7.27 -19.83
C ALA A 310 108.74 -6.54 -20.87
N LYS A 311 108.18 -5.55 -21.59
CA LYS A 311 108.93 -4.69 -22.51
C LYS A 311 110.02 -3.88 -21.79
N ARG A 312 109.75 -3.41 -20.57
CA ARG A 312 110.75 -2.74 -19.72
C ARG A 312 111.85 -3.71 -19.28
N GLY A 313 111.48 -4.95 -18.91
CA GLY A 313 112.43 -6.02 -18.58
C GLY A 313 113.34 -6.36 -19.76
N GLN A 314 112.77 -6.50 -20.96
CA GLN A 314 113.53 -6.70 -22.19
C GLN A 314 114.47 -5.52 -22.46
N ALA A 315 113.99 -4.28 -22.39
CA ALA A 315 114.83 -3.10 -22.60
C ALA A 315 115.97 -2.97 -21.57
N VAL A 316 115.77 -3.41 -20.33
CA VAL A 316 116.85 -3.49 -19.32
C VAL A 316 117.84 -4.60 -19.69
N ALA A 317 117.38 -5.78 -20.12
CA ALA A 317 118.27 -6.86 -20.56
C ALA A 317 119.08 -6.48 -21.83
N ASP A 318 118.49 -5.72 -22.75
CA ASP A 318 119.15 -5.19 -23.94
C ASP A 318 120.19 -4.10 -23.57
N LEU A 319 119.90 -3.27 -22.56
CA LEU A 319 120.86 -2.32 -21.97
C LEU A 319 122.01 -3.03 -21.24
N ASP A 320 121.73 -4.10 -20.48
CA ASP A 320 122.77 -4.91 -19.83
C ASP A 320 123.62 -5.66 -20.86
N GLN A 321 123.02 -6.18 -21.95
CA GLN A 321 123.76 -6.80 -23.05
C GLN A 321 124.65 -5.79 -23.80
N THR A 322 124.15 -4.57 -24.05
CA THR A 322 124.96 -3.53 -24.71
C THR A 322 126.04 -2.99 -23.79
N GLN A 323 125.82 -2.89 -22.48
CA GLN A 323 126.88 -2.62 -21.49
C GLN A 323 127.91 -3.75 -21.40
N ALA A 324 127.48 -5.02 -21.46
CA ALA A 324 128.40 -6.15 -21.49
C ALA A 324 129.31 -6.10 -22.73
N ARG A 325 128.72 -5.90 -23.92
CA ARG A 325 129.49 -5.68 -25.17
C ARG A 325 130.39 -4.45 -25.09
N ALA A 326 129.96 -3.36 -24.46
CA ALA A 326 130.81 -2.19 -24.24
C ALA A 326 132.04 -2.54 -23.38
N ARG A 327 131.85 -3.28 -22.28
CA ARG A 327 132.96 -3.77 -21.43
C ARG A 327 133.86 -4.79 -22.14
N GLU A 328 133.33 -5.60 -23.06
CA GLU A 328 134.13 -6.46 -23.94
C GLU A 328 134.97 -5.62 -24.91
N PHE A 329 134.38 -4.61 -25.56
CA PHE A 329 135.12 -3.67 -26.42
C PHE A 329 136.16 -2.86 -25.64
N GLU A 330 135.87 -2.42 -24.41
CA GLU A 330 136.83 -1.78 -23.52
C GLU A 330 138.01 -2.70 -23.18
N GLN A 331 137.76 -3.97 -22.86
CA GLN A 331 138.81 -4.97 -22.62
C GLN A 331 139.64 -5.24 -23.88
N HIS A 332 139.01 -5.40 -25.05
CA HIS A 332 139.71 -5.53 -26.32
C HIS A 332 140.55 -4.29 -26.64
N ASN A 333 140.05 -3.08 -26.38
CA ASN A 333 140.76 -1.83 -26.62
C ASN A 333 141.90 -1.62 -25.62
N TRP A 334 141.76 -2.09 -24.37
CA TRP A 334 142.85 -2.16 -23.40
C TRP A 334 143.93 -3.17 -23.81
N GLN A 335 143.55 -4.36 -24.29
CA GLN A 335 144.49 -5.34 -24.85
C GLN A 335 145.22 -4.82 -26.10
N LEU A 336 144.52 -4.11 -26.99
CA LEU A 336 145.12 -3.44 -28.15
C LEU A 336 146.05 -2.31 -27.72
N SER A 337 145.65 -1.48 -26.75
CA SER A 337 146.51 -0.42 -26.19
C SER A 337 147.77 -1.00 -25.56
N ARG A 338 147.63 -2.09 -24.78
CA ARG A 338 148.75 -2.82 -24.17
C ARG A 338 149.66 -3.44 -25.22
N THR A 339 149.14 -4.13 -26.23
CA THR A 339 149.97 -4.69 -27.31
C THR A 339 150.64 -3.60 -28.15
N VAL A 340 150.02 -2.44 -28.33
CA VAL A 340 150.66 -1.26 -28.91
C VAL A 340 151.76 -0.69 -28.01
N GLU A 341 151.61 -0.72 -26.68
CA GLU A 341 152.67 -0.34 -25.74
C GLU A 341 153.82 -1.35 -25.70
N GLU A 342 153.53 -2.66 -25.74
CA GLU A 342 154.50 -3.75 -25.85
C GLU A 342 155.23 -3.69 -27.20
N LEU A 343 154.54 -3.41 -28.31
CA LEU A 343 155.16 -3.14 -29.62
C LEU A 343 155.99 -1.85 -29.61
N ARG A 344 155.54 -0.76 -28.96
CA ARG A 344 156.34 0.45 -28.76
C ARG A 344 157.55 0.19 -27.85
N ALA A 345 157.46 -0.73 -26.89
CA ALA A 345 158.59 -1.16 -26.06
C ALA A 345 159.57 -2.00 -26.86
N ALA A 346 159.09 -2.95 -27.67
CA ALA A 346 159.89 -3.75 -28.59
C ALA A 346 160.58 -2.89 -29.66
N VAL A 347 159.88 -1.92 -30.26
CA VAL A 347 160.50 -0.96 -31.19
C VAL A 347 161.55 -0.10 -30.47
N ARG A 348 161.30 0.35 -29.23
CA ARG A 348 162.30 1.08 -28.44
C ARG A 348 163.52 0.21 -28.10
N ALA A 349 163.31 -1.06 -27.74
CA ALA A 349 164.37 -2.04 -27.52
C ALA A 349 165.18 -2.29 -28.80
N LEU A 350 164.53 -2.56 -29.94
CA LEU A 350 165.16 -2.72 -31.24
C LEU A 350 165.91 -1.46 -31.70
N THR A 351 165.43 -0.25 -31.37
CA THR A 351 166.22 0.97 -31.62
C THR A 351 167.40 1.11 -30.65
N ALA A 352 167.25 0.70 -29.39
CA ALA A 352 168.36 0.69 -28.44
C ALA A 352 169.41 -0.36 -28.79
N GLU A 353 169.02 -1.53 -29.30
CA GLU A 353 169.89 -2.57 -29.85
C GLU A 353 170.56 -2.12 -31.14
N ARG A 354 169.81 -1.50 -32.07
CA ARG A 354 170.35 -0.89 -33.29
C ARG A 354 171.37 0.20 -32.97
N ASP A 355 171.07 1.06 -32.00
CA ASP A 355 171.95 2.18 -31.65
C ASP A 355 173.11 1.73 -30.76
N ALA A 356 172.95 0.69 -29.94
CA ALA A 356 174.07 -0.02 -29.30
C ALA A 356 174.97 -0.68 -30.36
N ALA A 357 174.40 -1.40 -31.33
CA ALA A 357 175.14 -1.99 -32.46
C ALA A 357 175.80 -0.92 -33.34
N ARG A 358 175.22 0.28 -33.48
CA ARG A 358 175.90 1.43 -34.08
C ARG A 358 177.04 1.95 -33.21
N THR A 359 176.89 2.06 -31.88
CA THR A 359 178.02 2.42 -31.03
C THR A 359 179.13 1.36 -31.04
N GLU A 360 178.80 0.08 -31.21
CA GLU A 360 179.78 -1.00 -31.38
C GLU A 360 180.42 -0.99 -32.77
N ALA A 361 179.66 -0.70 -33.83
CA ALA A 361 180.18 -0.45 -35.17
C ALA A 361 181.08 0.81 -35.21
N ASP A 362 180.77 1.85 -34.44
CA ASP A 362 181.60 3.04 -34.32
C ASP A 362 182.78 2.84 -33.34
N ARG A 363 182.70 1.88 -32.40
CA ARG A 363 183.88 1.38 -31.66
C ARG A 363 184.79 0.59 -32.60
N ALA A 364 184.23 -0.26 -33.47
CA ALA A 364 184.96 -0.99 -34.50
C ALA A 364 185.61 -0.02 -35.51
N ARG A 365 184.87 0.96 -36.03
CA ARG A 365 185.42 2.05 -36.86
C ARG A 365 186.52 2.82 -36.13
N ARG A 366 186.34 3.21 -34.87
CA ARG A 366 187.42 3.86 -34.09
C ARG A 366 188.65 2.98 -33.88
N ARG A 367 188.50 1.64 -33.81
CA ARG A 367 189.65 0.71 -33.82
C ARG A 367 190.31 0.61 -35.20
N VAL A 368 189.54 0.65 -36.29
CA VAL A 368 190.06 0.71 -37.67
C VAL A 368 190.79 2.03 -37.92
N ASP A 369 190.15 3.18 -37.65
CA ASP A 369 190.75 4.52 -37.70
C ASP A 369 192.08 4.60 -36.92
N ALA A 370 192.15 3.98 -35.74
CA ALA A 370 193.36 3.94 -34.92
C ALA A 370 194.50 3.11 -35.54
N LEU A 371 194.18 2.14 -36.41
CA LEU A 371 195.15 1.38 -37.20
C LEU A 371 195.49 2.07 -38.53
N THR A 372 194.55 2.82 -39.13
CA THR A 372 194.75 3.48 -40.44
C THR A 372 195.48 4.83 -40.33
N ARG A 373 195.40 5.56 -39.21
CA ARG A 373 195.99 6.90 -39.05
C ARG A 373 197.53 6.98 -38.92
N LEU A 374 198.25 5.92 -39.29
CA LEU A 374 199.69 5.94 -39.53
C LEU A 374 200.06 5.92 -41.04
N SER A 375 199.08 6.08 -41.94
CA SER A 375 199.35 6.26 -43.38
C SER A 375 198.38 7.26 -44.03
N ASP A 376 198.92 8.44 -44.34
CA ASP A 376 198.46 9.45 -45.29
C ASP A 376 197.04 10.08 -45.19
N GLY A 377 196.94 11.29 -45.76
CA GLY A 377 195.72 11.72 -46.45
C GLY A 377 194.86 12.78 -45.76
N ALA A 378 194.75 13.93 -46.42
CA ALA A 378 193.65 14.90 -46.28
C ALA A 378 193.05 15.15 -47.69
N PRO A 379 192.02 16.01 -47.93
CA PRO A 379 191.07 16.67 -47.03
C PRO A 379 189.59 16.60 -47.57
N GLN A 380 188.72 17.52 -47.08
CA GLN A 380 187.54 18.12 -47.77
C GLN A 380 186.32 17.27 -48.27
N GLY A 381 185.15 17.54 -47.68
CA GLY A 381 184.02 18.21 -48.37
C GLY A 381 183.06 17.42 -49.31
N GLY A 382 181.77 17.79 -49.33
CA GLY A 382 180.78 17.34 -50.33
C GLY A 382 179.33 17.23 -49.82
N PRO A 383 178.27 17.74 -50.52
CA PRO A 383 176.93 17.86 -49.90
C PRO A 383 175.70 17.37 -50.72
N ALA A 384 174.59 17.20 -49.98
CA ALA A 384 173.20 17.58 -50.32
C ALA A 384 172.38 16.90 -51.45
N VAL A 385 171.09 17.29 -51.45
CA VAL A 385 170.09 17.30 -52.56
C VAL A 385 169.27 16.02 -52.83
N ASP A 386 167.98 16.10 -52.44
CA ASP A 386 166.77 15.68 -53.20
C ASP A 386 166.46 14.16 -53.41
N ARG A 387 165.23 13.73 -53.81
CA ARG A 387 164.05 14.45 -54.36
C ARG A 387 162.68 13.71 -54.26
N GLU A 388 161.58 14.48 -54.23
CA GLU A 388 160.23 14.24 -54.85
C GLU A 388 159.39 12.96 -54.46
N PRO A 389 158.12 12.76 -54.91
CA PRO A 389 156.98 13.71 -54.78
C PRO A 389 155.54 13.10 -54.59
N LEU A 390 154.52 14.00 -54.52
CA LEU A 390 153.18 14.07 -55.21
C LEU A 390 152.40 12.76 -55.59
N THR A 391 151.06 12.66 -55.65
CA THR A 391 149.96 13.66 -55.75
C THR A 391 148.55 13.07 -55.43
N GLY A 392 147.59 13.91 -54.98
CA GLY A 392 146.18 13.88 -55.45
C GLY A 392 145.17 12.85 -54.90
N VAL A 393 143.84 12.95 -55.14
CA VAL A 393 142.94 14.08 -55.50
C VAL A 393 141.45 13.73 -55.19
N HIS A 394 140.58 14.72 -54.94
CA HIS A 394 139.07 14.68 -55.03
C HIS A 394 138.32 13.71 -54.04
N THR A 395 137.03 13.79 -53.66
CA THR A 395 135.86 14.74 -53.69
C THR A 395 134.81 14.20 -52.65
N LEU A 396 133.62 14.74 -52.32
CA LEU A 396 132.72 15.83 -52.78
C LEU A 396 131.83 16.31 -51.57
N ALA A 397 130.67 16.94 -51.81
CA ALA A 397 129.57 17.22 -50.85
C ALA A 397 128.20 16.88 -51.51
N PRO A 398 127.05 17.03 -50.80
CA PRO A 398 126.15 18.13 -51.18
C PRO A 398 125.35 18.78 -50.01
N MET A 399 124.69 19.91 -50.30
CA MET A 399 123.51 20.40 -49.58
C MET A 399 122.26 20.22 -50.46
N ASP A 400 121.05 20.20 -49.88
CA ASP A 400 120.05 21.28 -50.02
C ASP A 400 118.65 20.87 -49.49
N ASP A 401 117.87 21.88 -49.12
CA ASP A 401 116.47 21.84 -48.66
C ASP A 401 115.49 22.08 -49.83
N PRO A 402 114.19 21.75 -49.69
CA PRO A 402 113.22 22.70 -50.22
C PRO A 402 111.92 22.89 -49.39
N LEU A 403 111.71 24.15 -49.00
CA LEU A 403 110.40 24.78 -48.78
C LEU A 403 109.35 24.42 -49.86
N ASN A 404 108.20 23.82 -49.49
CA ASN A 404 106.91 24.17 -50.11
C ASN A 404 105.67 23.86 -49.26
N ARG A 405 104.60 24.60 -49.56
CA ARG A 405 103.19 24.61 -49.09
C ARG A 405 102.58 23.21 -48.78
N SER A 406 101.56 23.08 -47.92
CA SER A 406 100.36 23.95 -47.87
C SER A 406 99.47 23.81 -46.62
N SER A 407 98.81 24.92 -46.22
CA SER A 407 97.45 25.04 -45.62
C SER A 407 97.05 24.18 -44.40
N TYR A 408 96.49 24.68 -43.28
CA TYR A 408 96.13 26.02 -42.76
C TYR A 408 96.68 26.11 -41.31
N ALA A 409 97.12 27.22 -40.71
CA ALA A 409 96.64 28.60 -40.67
C ALA A 409 95.34 28.83 -39.86
N ASP A 410 95.52 29.05 -38.54
CA ASP A 410 94.98 30.20 -37.74
C ASP A 410 93.44 30.43 -37.63
N PRO A 411 92.91 31.27 -36.70
CA PRO A 411 93.42 31.78 -35.41
C PRO A 411 92.43 31.57 -34.21
N LEU A 412 92.81 32.11 -33.04
CA LEU A 412 91.97 32.74 -31.97
C LEU A 412 90.59 32.13 -31.57
N GLY A 413 90.46 31.73 -30.29
CA GLY A 413 89.19 31.20 -29.74
C GLY A 413 89.05 31.16 -28.20
N ASP A 414 89.43 32.22 -27.49
CA ASP A 414 88.96 32.51 -26.10
C ASP A 414 87.60 33.28 -26.22
N PRO A 415 86.65 33.29 -25.24
CA PRO A 415 86.74 32.83 -23.85
C PRO A 415 85.53 32.01 -23.32
N ARG A 416 85.55 31.80 -22.00
CA ARG A 416 84.37 31.44 -21.19
C ARG A 416 83.21 32.46 -21.31
N GLN A 417 82.10 32.08 -21.92
CA GLN A 417 80.74 32.61 -21.65
C GLN A 417 79.77 31.41 -21.57
N ARG A 418 78.78 31.27 -20.67
CA ARG A 418 77.93 32.19 -19.87
C ARG A 418 76.91 33.01 -20.69
N GLY A 419 75.77 32.37 -20.99
CA GLY A 419 74.56 32.95 -21.61
C GLY A 419 73.67 31.81 -22.13
N ARG A 420 72.71 31.24 -21.39
CA ARG A 420 71.47 31.78 -20.78
C ARG A 420 70.34 31.91 -21.81
N ASN A 421 69.12 31.60 -21.36
CA ASN A 421 67.84 31.46 -22.10
C ASN A 421 67.63 30.02 -22.64
N GLY A 422 66.48 29.37 -22.42
CA GLY A 422 65.41 29.72 -21.48
C GLY A 422 64.09 29.02 -21.81
N TYR A 423 63.55 28.25 -20.86
CA TYR A 423 62.19 27.72 -20.93
C TYR A 423 61.40 28.03 -19.66
N HIS A 424 60.10 28.25 -19.85
CA HIS A 424 59.17 28.72 -18.82
C HIS A 424 58.59 27.56 -17.97
N LEU A 425 58.21 27.95 -16.75
CA LEU A 425 57.22 27.33 -15.86
C LEU A 425 55.83 27.11 -16.54
N PRO A 426 54.84 26.41 -15.92
CA PRO A 426 54.84 25.53 -14.72
C PRO A 426 53.98 24.23 -14.89
N ASN A 427 53.54 23.65 -13.75
CA ASN A 427 52.35 22.82 -13.51
C ASN A 427 52.39 21.30 -13.78
N ALA A 428 52.49 20.53 -12.68
CA ALA A 428 51.74 19.29 -12.45
C ALA A 428 51.77 18.96 -10.94
N GLY A 429 50.76 19.41 -10.20
CA GLY A 429 50.58 19.22 -8.75
C GLY A 429 49.21 19.71 -8.32
#